data_AF-A0A958YI40-F1
#
_entry.id   AF-A0A958YI40-F1
#
_cell.length_a   1.000
_cell.length_b   1.000
_cell.length_c   1.000
_cell.angle_alpha   90.00
_cell.angle_beta   90.00
_cell.angle_gamma   90.00
#
_symmetry.space_group_name_H-M   'P 1'
#
loop_
_entity.id
_entity.type
_entity.pdbx_description
1 polymer ?
#
loop_
_entity_poly.entity_id
_entity_poly.type
_entity_poly.pdbx_seq_one_letter_code
_entity_poly.pdbx_strand_id
1 'polypeptide(L)' 'MKKTKKLRDFWYGMSSNQRFLIRKLYYFPIDLFDKIRGNTNKYVPPRGSIYTGSPDSANNYIKQGIDQLELLKTE' A
#
# COMPACT_ATOMS: atom_id res chain seq x y z
N MET A 1 8.42 -5.28 18.79
CA MET A 1 8.90 -6.68 18.76
C MET A 1 10.23 -6.75 17.99
N LYS A 2 11.30 -7.30 18.59
CA LYS A 2 12.53 -7.61 17.84
C LYS A 2 12.19 -8.72 16.83
N LYS A 3 12.35 -8.46 15.53
CA LYS A 3 12.20 -9.51 14.50
C LYS A 3 13.28 -10.56 14.78
N THR A 4 12.88 -11.80 15.01
CA THR A 4 13.83 -12.88 15.25
C THR A 4 14.60 -13.17 13.96
N LYS A 5 15.87 -13.54 14.07
CA LYS A 5 16.72 -13.90 12.91
C LYS A 5 16.02 -14.92 12.01
N LYS A 6 15.33 -15.91 12.60
CA LYS A 6 14.55 -16.93 11.89
C LYS A 6 13.44 -16.36 11.00
N LEU A 7 12.65 -15.41 11.50
CA LEU A 7 11.57 -14.78 10.70
C LEU A 7 12.13 -13.95 9.55
N ARG A 8 13.27 -13.28 9.78
CA ARG A 8 13.97 -12.53 8.74
C ARG A 8 14.49 -13.47 7.65
N ASP A 9 15.17 -14.54 8.06
CA ASP A 9 15.78 -15.48 7.12
C ASP A 9 14.69 -16.22 6.32
N PHE A 10 13.56 -16.59 6.95
CA PHE A 10 12.38 -17.09 6.23
C PHE A 10 11.83 -16.07 5.23
N TRP A 11 11.65 -14.81 5.65
CA TRP A 11 11.12 -13.76 4.79
C TRP A 11 11.98 -13.50 3.55
N TYR A 12 13.30 -13.43 3.73
CA TYR A 12 14.24 -13.19 2.63
C TYR A 12 14.63 -14.45 1.85
N GLY A 13 14.33 -15.64 2.38
CA GLY A 13 14.44 -16.91 1.63
C GLY A 13 13.35 -17.10 0.58
N MET A 14 12.23 -16.36 0.68
CA MET A 14 11.16 -16.39 -0.31
C MET A 14 11.51 -15.59 -1.56
N SER A 15 11.05 -16.08 -2.72
CA SER A 15 11.15 -15.34 -3.97
C SER A 15 10.34 -14.05 -3.93
N SER A 16 10.64 -13.11 -4.83
CA SER A 16 9.87 -11.87 -4.95
C SER A 16 8.39 -12.12 -5.25
N ASN A 17 8.07 -13.14 -6.06
CA ASN A 17 6.70 -13.51 -6.39
C ASN A 17 5.93 -14.05 -5.19
N GLN A 18 6.58 -14.86 -4.34
CA GLN A 18 5.97 -15.37 -3.11
C GLN A 18 5.67 -14.23 -2.13
N ARG A 19 6.63 -13.32 -1.93
CA ARG A 19 6.43 -12.14 -1.07
C ARG A 19 5.32 -11.22 -1.60
N PHE A 20 5.25 -11.05 -2.92
CA PHE A 20 4.19 -10.28 -3.55
C PHE A 20 2.82 -10.95 -3.37
N LEU A 21 2.72 -12.27 -3.55
CA LEU A 21 1.49 -13.02 -3.29
C LEU A 21 1.03 -12.87 -1.83
N ILE A 22 1.94 -13.05 -0.87
CA ILE A 22 1.64 -12.86 0.55
C ILE A 22 1.12 -11.45 0.82
N ARG A 23 1.75 -10.43 0.22
CA ARG A 23 1.28 -9.04 0.32
C ARG A 23 -0.14 -8.90 -0.23
N LYS A 24 -0.43 -9.43 -1.42
CA LYS A 24 -1.77 -9.36 -2.02
C LYS A 24 -2.81 -10.06 -1.14
N LEU A 25 -2.48 -11.22 -0.56
CA LEU A 25 -3.37 -11.95 0.35
C LEU A 25 -3.62 -11.18 1.65
N TYR A 26 -2.58 -10.59 2.24
CA TYR A 26 -2.70 -9.79 3.47
C TYR A 26 -3.64 -8.59 3.29
N TYR A 27 -3.53 -7.88 2.16
CA TYR A 27 -4.38 -6.72 1.85
C TYR A 27 -5.69 -7.06 1.13
N PHE A 28 -5.92 -8.33 0.75
CA PHE A 28 -7.12 -8.71 -0.01
C PHE A 28 -8.44 -8.30 0.67
N PRO A 29 -8.64 -8.48 2.00
CA PRO A 29 -9.91 -8.11 2.63
C PRO A 29 -10.22 -6.61 2.51
N ILE A 30 -9.22 -5.76 2.73
CA ILE A 30 -9.39 -4.30 2.68
C ILE A 30 -9.48 -3.80 1.24
N ASP A 31 -8.70 -4.36 0.32
CA ASP A 31 -8.78 -4.04 -1.10
C ASP A 31 -10.17 -4.40 -1.68
N LEU A 32 -10.75 -5.53 -1.26
CA LEU A 32 -12.09 -5.94 -1.65
C LEU A 32 -13.16 -4.99 -1.07
N PHE A 33 -13.03 -4.64 0.21
CA PHE A 33 -13.94 -3.70 0.87
C PHE A 33 -13.91 -2.31 0.23
N ASP A 34 -12.72 -1.78 -0.06
CA ASP A 34 -12.54 -0.49 -0.73
C ASP A 34 -13.16 -0.52 -2.13
N LYS A 35 -13.01 -1.64 -2.86
CA LYS A 35 -13.64 -1.85 -4.17
C LYS A 35 -15.17 -1.85 -4.08
N ILE A 36 -15.74 -2.54 -3.10
CA ILE A 36 -17.21 -2.62 -2.90
C ILE A 36 -17.79 -1.26 -2.51
N ARG A 37 -17.09 -0.51 -1.63
CA ARG A 37 -17.54 0.82 -1.18
C ARG A 37 -17.26 1.95 -2.17
N GLY A 38 -16.53 1.68 -3.25
CA GLY A 38 -16.10 2.72 -4.19
C GLY A 38 -14.99 3.64 -3.63
N ASN A 39 -14.33 3.26 -2.54
CA ASN A 39 -13.19 3.99 -1.96
C ASN A 39 -11.88 3.78 -2.75
N THR A 40 -11.99 3.69 -4.08
CA THR A 40 -10.87 3.49 -5.00
C THR A 40 -10.72 4.71 -5.88
N ASN A 41 -9.52 4.91 -6.46
CA ASN A 41 -9.26 5.99 -7.39
C ASN A 41 -8.47 5.46 -8.59
N LYS A 42 -8.75 5.98 -9.78
CA LYS A 42 -8.09 5.56 -11.04
C LYS A 42 -6.56 5.62 -10.96
N TYR A 43 -6.00 6.57 -10.22
CA TYR A 43 -4.56 6.80 -10.10
C TYR A 43 -3.93 6.15 -8.87
N VAL A 44 -4.73 5.49 -8.02
CA VAL A 44 -4.24 4.85 -6.81
C VAL A 44 -4.44 3.34 -6.92
N PRO A 45 -3.35 2.56 -7.01
CA PRO A 45 -3.47 1.11 -7.05
C PRO A 45 -3.99 0.56 -5.70
N PRO A 46 -4.56 -0.65 -5.67
CA PRO A 46 -4.95 -1.31 -4.42
C PRO A 46 -3.77 -1.43 -3.43
N ARG A 47 -4.05 -1.45 -2.14
CA ARG A 47 -3.01 -1.43 -1.08
C ARG A 47 -2.09 -2.64 -1.17
N GLY A 48 -2.61 -3.79 -1.60
CA GLY A 48 -1.82 -5.00 -1.80
C GLY A 48 -0.81 -4.91 -2.95
N SER A 49 -0.93 -3.94 -3.84
CA SER A 49 0.04 -3.68 -4.90
C SER A 49 1.32 -3.01 -4.34
N ILE A 50 2.38 -2.98 -5.14
CA ILE A 50 3.62 -2.27 -4.80
C ILE A 50 3.59 -0.94 -5.56
N TYR A 51 3.67 0.18 -4.82
CA TYR A 51 3.72 1.52 -5.39
C TYR A 51 4.35 2.49 -4.38
N THR A 52 4.74 3.66 -4.86
CA THR A 52 5.29 4.75 -4.04
C THR A 52 4.16 5.60 -3.48
N GLY A 53 4.13 5.79 -2.16
CA GLY A 53 3.12 6.60 -1.46
C GLY A 53 2.56 5.91 -0.22
N SER A 54 1.68 6.59 0.52
CA SER A 54 1.07 5.99 1.72
C SER A 54 0.11 4.85 1.33
N PRO A 55 0.24 3.64 1.94
CA PRO A 55 -0.64 2.50 1.70
C PRO A 55 -1.99 2.60 2.43
N ASP A 56 -2.35 3.77 2.97
CA ASP A 56 -3.50 3.91 3.88
C ASP A 56 -4.87 3.94 3.22
N SER A 57 -5.03 4.60 2.06
CA SER A 57 -6.25 4.59 1.23
C SER A 57 -6.07 5.49 0.00
N ALA A 58 -6.96 5.33 -0.99
CA ALA A 58 -7.06 6.28 -2.10
C ALA A 58 -7.32 7.71 -1.63
N ASN A 59 -8.18 7.90 -0.62
CA ASN A 59 -8.53 9.20 -0.08
C ASN A 59 -7.32 9.91 0.53
N ASN A 60 -6.53 9.20 1.35
CA ASN A 60 -5.34 9.76 1.98
C ASN A 60 -4.25 10.09 0.95
N TYR A 61 -4.10 9.23 -0.06
CA TYR A 61 -3.15 9.47 -1.15
C TYR A 61 -3.50 10.75 -1.93
N ILE A 62 -4.77 10.92 -2.30
CA ILE A 62 -5.23 12.11 -3.03
C ILE A 62 -5.10 13.35 -2.17
N LYS A 63 -5.47 13.28 -0.88
CA LYS A 63 -5.32 14.39 0.05
C LYS A 63 -3.85 14.83 0.14
N GLN A 64 -2.92 13.90 0.28
CA GLN A 64 -1.49 14.22 0.29
C GLN A 64 -1.05 14.96 -0.97
N GLY A 65 -1.52 14.54 -2.15
CA GLY A 65 -1.20 15.24 -3.41
C GLY A 65 -1.77 16.65 -3.47
N ILE A 66 -2.99 16.88 -2.95
CA ILE A 66 -3.59 18.21 -2.85
C ILE A 66 -2.79 19.10 -1.90
N ASP A 67 -2.47 18.59 -0.70
CA ASP A 67 -1.70 19.32 0.30
C ASP A 67 -0.31 19.72 -0.27
N GLN A 68 0.35 18.83 -1.02
CA GLN A 68 1.62 19.13 -1.71
C GLN A 68 1.46 20.20 -2.79
N LEU A 69 0.40 20.14 -3.60
CA LEU A 69 0.13 21.13 -4.63
C LEU A 69 -0.13 22.52 -4.03
N GLU A 70 -0.80 22.57 -2.87
CA GLU A 70 -1.06 23.82 -2.16
C GLU A 70 0.23 24.46 -1.65
N LEU A 71 1.13 23.66 -1.06
CA LEU A 71 2.45 24.12 -0.62
C LEU A 71 3.26 24.73 -1.78
N LEU A 72 3.25 24.10 -2.96
CA LEU A 72 3.97 24.58 -4.13
C LEU A 72 3.42 25.88 -4.72
N LYS A 73 2.19 26.29 -4.37
CA LYS A 73 1.61 27.56 -4.81
C LYS A 73 1.96 28.73 -3.89
N THR A 74 2.40 28.43 -2.67
CA THR A 74 2.76 29.43 -1.67
C THR A 74 4.27 29.71 -1.61
N GLU A 75 5.07 28.94 -2.37
CA GLU A 75 6.49 29.18 -2.69
C GLU A 75 6.65 30.10 -3.92
#